data_AF-A0AAD6BUJ1-F1
#
_entry.id   AF-A0AAD6BUJ1-F1
#
_cell.length_a   1.000
_cell.length_b   1.000
_cell.length_c   1.000
_cell.angle_alpha   90.00
_cell.angle_beta   90.00
_cell.angle_gamma   90.00
#
_symmetry.space_group_name_H-M   'P 1'
#
loop_
_entity.id
_entity.type
_entity.pdbx_description
1 polymer ?
#
loop_
_entity_poly.entity_id
_entity_poly.type
_entity_poly.pdbx_seq_one_letter_code
_entity_poly.pdbx_strand_id
1 'polypeptide(L)'
;MVIQELAERRKQLWDIAVKRLPSGTLSQLGVKPGTLLGYKAAQVYKTLKTKGISTGDIECRQGWLVYEAASLDTDLADRLWDVGFRDVDDVDDQGMTALKKVYKYPRYGPYSAQRSFNMSWLIGKGADTRLSPVICEYTALHFLGAIFGRLSHRPRDPPVQGPSNFEIVMNLIMLDDSRHSCRCYCSPGGCTPLAVFLSELIKTQGAFSYTESIAIDGVVEVLSSLSPKSPGAFERRILPEVLRLLTFKTLGITHTCAHHKVLRSRLSFRPFDPEDAQEIHEEEKDMIQELDYLVLVFTSDYKRLGLPFGEFLREHWCNRIVSKSESLSEEQKHQIQEIGVILEWTVESRLMQGPWIILNDF
;
A
#
# COMPACT_ATOMS: atom_id res chain seq x y z
N MET A 1 -14.92 31.85 9.20
CA MET A 1 -16.36 31.97 8.89
C MET A 1 -16.92 30.68 8.29
N VAL A 2 -16.34 30.14 7.20
CA VAL A 2 -16.88 28.94 6.51
C VAL A 2 -16.95 27.66 7.36
N ILE A 3 -15.91 27.34 8.15
CA ILE A 3 -15.88 26.12 8.98
C ILE A 3 -16.98 26.14 10.06
N GLN A 4 -17.15 27.28 10.73
CA GLN A 4 -18.13 27.43 11.79
C GLN A 4 -19.55 27.30 11.26
N GLU A 5 -19.84 27.94 10.12
CA GLU A 5 -21.14 27.84 9.45
C GLU A 5 -21.42 26.42 8.96
N LEU A 6 -20.41 25.69 8.47
CA LEU A 6 -20.54 24.28 8.16
C LEU A 6 -20.86 23.46 9.42
N ALA A 7 -20.12 23.66 10.51
CA ALA A 7 -20.31 22.96 11.77
C ALA A 7 -21.71 23.20 12.36
N GLU A 8 -22.19 24.44 12.34
CA GLU A 8 -23.54 24.81 12.79
C GLU A 8 -24.62 24.11 11.97
N ARG A 9 -24.51 24.13 10.64
CA ARG A 9 -25.44 23.39 9.75
C ARG A 9 -25.43 21.89 10.04
N ARG A 10 -24.25 21.29 10.27
CA ARG A 10 -24.14 19.86 10.63
C ARG A 10 -24.74 19.55 11.99
N LYS A 11 -24.54 20.44 12.97
CA LYS A 11 -25.09 20.30 14.31
C LYS A 11 -26.61 20.37 14.30
N GLN A 12 -27.19 21.36 13.61
CA GLN A 12 -28.65 21.47 13.47
C GLN A 12 -29.25 20.24 12.79
N LEU A 13 -28.62 19.74 11.72
CA LEU A 13 -29.07 18.52 11.05
C LEU A 13 -29.01 17.30 11.97
N TRP A 14 -27.93 17.17 12.74
CA TRP A 14 -27.75 16.11 13.74
C TRP A 14 -28.81 16.20 14.84
N ASP A 15 -29.09 17.39 15.38
CA ASP A 15 -30.11 17.61 16.41
C ASP A 15 -31.50 17.21 15.94
N ILE A 16 -31.86 17.56 14.70
CA ILE A 16 -33.14 17.17 14.09
C ILE A 16 -33.20 15.64 13.95
N ALA A 17 -32.13 15.02 13.45
CA ALA A 17 -32.05 13.58 13.28
C ALA A 17 -32.23 12.84 14.61
N VAL A 18 -31.47 13.20 15.64
CA VAL A 18 -31.52 12.53 16.95
C VAL A 18 -32.87 12.70 17.63
N LYS A 19 -33.52 13.86 17.49
CA LYS A 19 -34.84 14.12 18.08
C LYS A 19 -36.00 13.43 17.37
N ARG A 20 -35.87 13.15 16.07
CA ARG A 20 -37.01 12.75 15.22
C ARG A 20 -36.90 11.36 14.61
N LEU A 21 -35.69 10.77 14.55
CA LEU A 21 -35.49 9.43 14.00
C LEU A 21 -35.40 8.38 15.12
N PRO A 22 -35.95 7.18 14.92
CA PRO A 22 -35.76 6.06 15.83
C PRO A 22 -34.27 5.68 15.97
N SER A 23 -33.88 5.17 17.14
CA SER A 23 -32.51 4.73 17.43
C SER A 23 -31.97 3.70 16.44
N GLY A 24 -32.82 2.76 15.99
CA GLY A 24 -32.46 1.79 14.94
C GLY A 24 -32.10 2.46 13.61
N THR A 25 -32.83 3.49 13.20
CA THR A 25 -32.53 4.27 11.99
C THR A 25 -31.24 5.09 12.15
N LEU A 26 -31.04 5.72 13.32
CA LEU A 26 -29.80 6.46 13.61
C LEU A 26 -28.57 5.56 13.57
N SER A 27 -28.68 4.34 14.09
CA SER A 27 -27.62 3.33 14.07
C SER A 27 -27.31 2.88 12.64
N GLN A 28 -28.34 2.64 11.81
CA GLN A 28 -28.16 2.30 10.38
C GLN A 28 -27.51 3.44 9.59
N LEU A 29 -27.85 4.70 9.92
CA LEU A 29 -27.22 5.89 9.35
C LEU A 29 -25.84 6.16 9.95
N GLY A 30 -25.38 5.36 10.92
CA GLY A 30 -24.10 5.54 11.61
C GLY A 30 -23.94 6.89 12.30
N VAL A 31 -25.03 7.46 12.82
CA VAL A 31 -25.01 8.72 13.57
C VAL A 31 -24.43 8.43 14.96
N LYS A 32 -23.24 8.97 15.24
CA LYS A 32 -22.53 8.80 16.52
C LYS A 32 -22.86 9.96 17.48
N PRO A 33 -23.05 9.71 18.79
CA PRO A 33 -23.16 10.76 19.79
C PRO A 33 -21.90 11.64 19.84
N GLY A 34 -22.08 12.96 19.93
CA GLY A 34 -20.97 13.91 20.09
C GLY A 34 -20.12 14.15 18.83
N THR A 35 -20.50 13.60 17.68
CA THR A 35 -19.74 13.71 16.44
C THR A 35 -20.59 14.34 15.34
N LEU A 36 -20.08 15.41 14.73
CA LEU A 36 -20.74 16.04 13.59
C LEU A 36 -20.73 15.15 12.35
N LEU A 37 -21.81 15.24 11.58
CA LEU A 37 -22.01 14.45 10.36
C LEU A 37 -21.06 14.91 9.26
N GLY A 38 -20.16 14.03 8.82
CA GLY A 38 -19.31 14.21 7.65
C GLY A 38 -20.02 13.79 6.36
N TYR A 39 -19.55 12.69 5.76
CA TYR A 39 -20.08 12.10 4.53
C TYR A 39 -21.56 11.74 4.65
N LYS A 40 -21.94 11.15 5.79
CA LYS A 40 -23.32 10.68 6.03
C LYS A 40 -24.35 11.79 6.18
N ALA A 41 -23.94 13.06 6.22
CA ALA A 41 -24.86 14.19 6.31
C ALA A 41 -25.91 14.19 5.19
N ALA A 42 -25.52 13.84 3.96
CA ALA A 42 -26.47 13.78 2.84
C ALA A 42 -27.48 12.63 2.97
N GLN A 43 -27.04 11.48 3.47
CA GLN A 43 -27.93 10.34 3.71
C GLN A 43 -28.94 10.66 4.82
N VAL A 44 -28.48 11.25 5.93
CA VAL A 44 -29.33 11.71 7.03
C VAL A 44 -30.37 12.72 6.52
N TYR A 45 -29.92 13.72 5.76
CA TYR A 45 -30.80 14.72 5.15
C TYR A 45 -31.87 14.08 4.25
N LYS A 46 -31.47 13.16 3.38
CA LYS A 46 -32.39 12.43 2.50
C LYS A 46 -33.40 11.62 3.31
N THR A 47 -32.98 10.90 4.33
CA THR A 47 -33.87 10.10 5.18
C THR A 47 -34.90 10.98 5.92
N LEU A 48 -34.49 12.14 6.42
CA LEU A 48 -35.42 13.10 7.05
C LEU A 48 -36.48 13.57 6.05
N LYS A 49 -36.07 13.96 4.83
CA LYS A 49 -36.99 14.39 3.77
C LYS A 49 -37.95 13.27 3.35
N THR A 50 -37.47 12.05 3.16
CA THR A 50 -38.31 10.90 2.78
C THR A 50 -39.35 10.57 3.86
N LYS A 51 -39.07 10.85 5.14
CA LYS A 51 -40.03 10.70 6.25
C LYS A 51 -40.93 11.92 6.46
N GLY A 52 -40.87 12.94 5.58
CA GLY A 52 -41.66 14.16 5.71
C GLY A 52 -41.24 15.06 6.88
N ILE A 53 -40.04 14.89 7.43
CA ILE A 53 -39.53 15.70 8.54
C ILE A 53 -38.93 16.99 7.97
N SER A 54 -39.42 18.14 8.43
CA SER A 54 -38.88 19.44 8.03
C SER A 54 -37.44 19.62 8.53
N THR A 55 -36.57 20.09 7.64
CA THR A 55 -35.17 20.40 7.93
C THR A 55 -34.92 21.91 7.98
N GLY A 56 -35.97 22.73 7.91
CA GLY A 56 -35.85 24.19 7.73
C GLY A 56 -35.06 24.52 6.46
N ASP A 57 -34.17 25.49 6.57
CA ASP A 57 -33.30 25.98 5.47
C ASP A 57 -32.04 25.12 5.27
N ILE A 58 -31.87 24.04 6.04
CA ILE A 58 -30.70 23.17 5.91
C ILE A 58 -30.81 22.40 4.60
N GLU A 59 -29.78 22.54 3.76
CA GLU A 59 -29.62 21.78 2.54
C GLU A 59 -28.30 20.99 2.56
N CYS A 60 -28.39 19.66 2.41
CA CYS A 60 -27.23 18.79 2.33
C CYS A 60 -27.45 17.72 1.26
N ARG A 61 -27.23 18.08 -0.01
CA ARG A 61 -27.44 17.15 -1.14
C ARG A 61 -26.30 16.16 -1.36
N GLN A 62 -25.08 16.49 -0.91
CA GLN A 62 -23.88 15.70 -1.20
C GLN A 62 -23.11 15.36 0.08
N GLY A 63 -22.64 14.12 0.15
CA GLY A 63 -21.78 13.60 1.22
C GLY A 63 -20.32 13.81 0.88
N TRP A 64 -19.57 14.44 1.78
CA TRP A 64 -18.17 14.78 1.55
C TRP A 64 -17.33 14.24 2.71
N LEU A 65 -16.22 13.58 2.42
CA LEU A 65 -15.25 13.19 3.43
C LEU A 65 -14.51 14.44 3.89
N VAL A 66 -14.84 14.91 5.09
CA VAL A 66 -14.34 16.19 5.63
C VAL A 66 -12.81 16.25 5.60
N TYR A 67 -12.16 15.14 5.96
CA TYR A 67 -10.70 15.05 5.99
C TYR A 67 -10.06 14.71 4.63
N GLU A 68 -10.84 14.32 3.63
CA GLU A 68 -10.35 14.31 2.25
C GLU A 68 -10.20 15.76 1.75
N ALA A 69 -11.16 16.64 2.05
CA ALA A 69 -11.08 18.05 1.67
C ALA A 69 -9.96 18.80 2.39
N ALA A 70 -9.62 18.38 3.61
CA ALA A 70 -8.51 18.94 4.40
C ALA A 70 -7.17 18.22 4.17
N SER A 71 -7.05 17.32 3.19
CA SER A 71 -5.92 16.38 3.05
C SER A 71 -4.54 17.02 2.79
N LEU A 72 -4.47 18.35 2.66
CA LEU A 72 -3.24 19.11 2.44
C LEU A 72 -3.00 20.21 3.48
N ASP A 73 -3.89 20.35 4.48
CA ASP A 73 -3.82 21.43 5.45
C ASP A 73 -4.18 20.88 6.84
N THR A 74 -3.15 20.65 7.66
CA THR A 74 -3.32 20.15 9.04
C THR A 74 -3.97 21.18 9.94
N ASP A 75 -3.76 22.48 9.70
CA ASP A 75 -4.40 23.55 10.49
C ASP A 75 -5.90 23.62 10.19
N LEU A 76 -6.28 23.40 8.92
CA LEU A 76 -7.68 23.18 8.56
C LEU A 76 -8.24 21.91 9.19
N ALA A 77 -7.48 20.80 9.19
CA ALA A 77 -7.90 19.56 9.81
C ALA A 77 -8.12 19.70 11.32
N ASP A 78 -7.23 20.39 12.04
CA ASP A 78 -7.38 20.68 13.47
C ASP A 78 -8.58 21.60 13.74
N ARG A 79 -8.77 22.66 12.95
CA ARG A 79 -9.98 23.50 13.08
C ARG A 79 -11.27 22.71 12.86
N LEU A 80 -11.30 21.80 11.88
CA LEU A 80 -12.45 20.92 11.62
C LEU A 80 -12.65 19.93 12.78
N TRP A 81 -11.56 19.37 13.27
CA TRP A 81 -11.57 18.53 14.46
C TRP A 81 -12.23 19.30 15.60
N ASP A 82 -11.68 20.45 16.00
CA ASP A 82 -12.09 21.25 17.15
C ASP A 82 -13.56 21.65 17.16
N VAL A 83 -14.15 21.95 15.99
CA VAL A 83 -15.58 22.27 15.88
C VAL A 83 -16.51 21.06 15.96
N GLY A 84 -15.97 19.83 16.01
CA GLY A 84 -16.73 18.61 16.34
C GLY A 84 -16.79 17.54 15.24
N PHE A 85 -16.07 17.69 14.13
CA PHE A 85 -15.87 16.58 13.20
C PHE A 85 -14.87 15.61 13.83
N ARG A 86 -15.33 14.53 14.46
CA ARG A 86 -14.45 13.58 15.17
C ARG A 86 -14.31 12.22 14.47
N ASP A 87 -15.03 11.99 13.38
CA ASP A 87 -15.00 10.72 12.65
C ASP A 87 -13.95 10.77 11.54
N VAL A 88 -12.73 10.30 11.84
CA VAL A 88 -11.64 10.18 10.85
C VAL A 88 -11.77 8.95 9.96
N ASP A 89 -12.60 7.99 10.37
CA ASP A 89 -12.89 6.74 9.66
C ASP A 89 -14.23 6.77 8.93
N ASP A 90 -14.77 7.97 8.70
CA ASP A 90 -15.93 8.12 7.81
C ASP A 90 -15.58 7.59 6.41
N VAL A 91 -16.54 6.94 5.77
CA VAL A 91 -16.35 6.27 4.48
C VAL A 91 -17.27 6.86 3.43
N ASP A 92 -16.78 6.93 2.20
CA ASP A 92 -17.62 7.25 1.06
C ASP A 92 -18.47 6.04 0.59
N ASP A 93 -19.23 6.22 -0.49
CA ASP A 93 -20.05 5.15 -1.07
C ASP A 93 -19.24 3.95 -1.59
N GLN A 94 -17.91 4.08 -1.68
CA GLN A 94 -16.97 3.02 -2.06
C GLN A 94 -16.32 2.33 -0.84
N GLY A 95 -16.69 2.73 0.39
CA GLY A 95 -16.04 2.24 1.60
C GLY A 95 -14.63 2.82 1.83
N MET A 96 -14.29 3.92 1.15
CA MET A 96 -12.97 4.54 1.24
C MET A 96 -12.95 5.59 2.34
N THR A 97 -12.02 5.47 3.29
CA THR A 97 -11.75 6.50 4.30
C THR A 97 -10.84 7.60 3.74
N ALA A 98 -10.77 8.73 4.44
CA ALA A 98 -9.82 9.80 4.11
C ALA A 98 -8.37 9.27 4.02
N LEU A 99 -7.97 8.40 4.95
CA LEU A 99 -6.64 7.79 4.99
C LEU A 99 -6.33 6.99 3.72
N LYS A 100 -7.29 6.20 3.23
CA LYS A 100 -7.12 5.43 1.97
C LYS A 100 -7.10 6.31 0.74
N LYS A 101 -7.88 7.40 0.74
CA LYS A 101 -8.00 8.28 -0.42
C LYS A 101 -6.79 9.17 -0.68
N VAL A 102 -5.88 9.32 0.29
CA VAL A 102 -4.56 9.93 0.05
C VAL A 102 -3.87 9.27 -1.17
N TYR A 103 -4.18 7.99 -1.44
CA TYR A 103 -3.74 7.25 -2.61
C TYR A 103 -4.23 7.77 -3.97
N LYS A 104 -5.47 8.29 -4.09
CA LYS A 104 -6.15 8.50 -5.39
C LYS A 104 -5.53 9.60 -6.25
N TYR A 105 -4.71 10.47 -5.67
CA TYR A 105 -4.15 11.62 -6.38
C TYR A 105 -2.62 11.59 -6.54
N PRO A 106 -1.97 10.49 -6.97
CA PRO A 106 -0.53 10.49 -7.16
C PRO A 106 -0.23 11.26 -8.46
N ARG A 107 -0.11 12.58 -8.39
CA ARG A 107 0.42 13.39 -9.49
C ARG A 107 1.37 14.45 -8.98
N TYR A 108 2.43 14.55 -9.76
CA TYR A 108 3.59 15.42 -9.77
C TYR A 108 3.35 16.82 -9.16
N GLY A 109 4.09 17.16 -8.11
CA GLY A 109 4.11 18.48 -7.53
C GLY A 109 4.78 18.51 -6.14
N PRO A 110 5.17 19.69 -5.65
CA PRO A 110 5.89 19.90 -4.37
C PRO A 110 5.06 19.55 -3.11
N TYR A 111 3.88 18.95 -3.26
CA TYR A 111 2.93 18.65 -2.17
C TYR A 111 3.07 17.24 -1.58
N SER A 112 4.14 16.50 -1.91
CA SER A 112 4.40 15.14 -1.38
C SER A 112 4.66 15.13 0.13
N ALA A 113 5.41 16.13 0.63
CA ALA A 113 5.68 16.30 2.05
C ALA A 113 4.38 16.58 2.83
N GLN A 114 3.58 17.54 2.35
CA GLN A 114 2.29 17.95 2.94
C GLN A 114 1.33 16.76 3.15
N ARG A 115 1.28 15.83 2.21
CA ARG A 115 0.44 14.62 2.34
C ARG A 115 0.94 13.64 3.39
N SER A 116 2.25 13.54 3.58
CA SER A 116 2.84 12.71 4.64
C SER A 116 2.48 13.23 6.03
N PHE A 117 2.37 14.55 6.18
CA PHE A 117 1.84 15.17 7.41
C PHE A 117 0.38 14.78 7.67
N ASN A 118 -0.48 14.82 6.65
CA ASN A 118 -1.89 14.48 6.82
C ASN A 118 -2.14 13.01 7.16
N MET A 119 -1.35 12.07 6.62
CA MET A 119 -1.49 10.65 6.96
C MET A 119 -1.19 10.40 8.44
N SER A 120 -0.12 11.02 8.95
CA SER A 120 0.25 10.89 10.36
C SER A 120 -0.70 11.65 11.28
N TRP A 121 -1.25 12.78 10.83
CA TRP A 121 -2.31 13.47 11.56
C TRP A 121 -3.54 12.57 11.71
N LEU A 122 -4.02 11.94 10.63
CA LEU A 122 -5.17 11.03 10.67
C LEU A 122 -4.93 9.86 11.62
N ILE A 123 -3.76 9.21 11.51
CA ILE A 123 -3.35 8.12 12.42
C ILE A 123 -3.28 8.63 13.87
N GLY A 124 -2.70 9.81 14.10
CA GLY A 124 -2.59 10.44 15.42
C GLY A 124 -3.94 10.81 16.04
N LYS A 125 -4.98 11.06 15.24
CA LYS A 125 -6.37 11.23 15.70
C LYS A 125 -7.14 9.91 15.83
N GLY A 126 -6.47 8.77 15.64
CA GLY A 126 -7.03 7.44 15.86
C GLY A 126 -7.67 6.78 14.65
N ALA A 127 -7.34 7.20 13.42
CA ALA A 127 -7.83 6.53 12.21
C ALA A 127 -7.41 5.04 12.20
N ASP A 128 -8.37 4.17 11.96
CA ASP A 128 -8.14 2.73 11.91
C ASP A 128 -7.44 2.34 10.60
N THR A 129 -6.17 1.95 10.75
CA THR A 129 -5.28 1.58 9.67
C THR A 129 -5.58 0.20 9.08
N ARG A 130 -6.39 -0.60 9.77
CA ARG A 130 -6.78 -1.97 9.39
C ARG A 130 -8.11 -2.04 8.66
N LEU A 131 -8.86 -0.93 8.60
CA LEU A 131 -10.09 -0.91 7.83
C LEU A 131 -9.82 -1.30 6.38
N SER A 132 -10.62 -2.22 5.86
CA SER A 132 -10.63 -2.62 4.46
C SER A 132 -11.92 -2.18 3.79
N PRO A 133 -11.90 -1.57 2.60
CA PRO A 133 -13.15 -1.30 1.88
C PRO A 133 -13.79 -2.63 1.46
N VAL A 134 -15.11 -2.65 1.23
CA VAL A 134 -15.82 -3.84 0.72
C VAL A 134 -15.28 -4.25 -0.66
N ILE A 135 -14.78 -3.29 -1.43
CA ILE A 135 -14.39 -3.48 -2.82
C ILE A 135 -13.00 -4.11 -2.96
N CYS A 136 -12.13 -3.99 -1.95
CA CYS A 136 -10.82 -4.64 -1.96
C CYS A 136 -10.36 -4.96 -0.54
N GLU A 137 -9.78 -6.14 -0.31
CA GLU A 137 -9.31 -6.57 1.01
C GLU A 137 -8.01 -5.88 1.46
N TYR A 138 -7.65 -4.76 0.82
CA TYR A 138 -6.48 -3.96 1.16
C TYR A 138 -6.81 -3.06 2.35
N THR A 139 -6.08 -3.27 3.46
CA THR A 139 -6.09 -2.33 4.58
C THR A 139 -5.48 -0.98 4.16
N ALA A 140 -5.72 0.08 4.95
CA ALA A 140 -5.11 1.37 4.66
C ALA A 140 -3.57 1.27 4.61
N LEU A 141 -2.95 0.42 5.43
CA LEU A 141 -1.49 0.21 5.41
C LEU A 141 -0.97 -0.38 4.11
N HIS A 142 -1.73 -1.24 3.42
CA HIS A 142 -1.29 -1.71 2.11
C HIS A 142 -1.27 -0.58 1.07
N PHE A 143 -2.28 0.31 1.09
CA PHE A 143 -2.28 1.50 0.23
C PHE A 143 -1.12 2.44 0.55
N LEU A 144 -0.83 2.63 1.84
CA LEU A 144 0.29 3.44 2.31
C LEU A 144 1.62 2.81 1.88
N GLY A 145 1.81 1.50 2.06
CA GLY A 145 2.97 0.76 1.57
C GLY A 145 3.21 1.03 0.09
N ALA A 146 2.17 0.92 -0.74
CA ALA A 146 2.28 1.21 -2.17
C ALA A 146 2.69 2.67 -2.48
N ILE A 147 2.16 3.65 -1.75
CA ILE A 147 2.52 5.07 -1.95
C ILE A 147 3.98 5.29 -1.57
N PHE A 148 4.37 4.87 -0.37
CA PHE A 148 5.68 5.12 0.18
C PHE A 148 6.77 4.39 -0.62
N GLY A 149 6.49 3.17 -1.11
CA GLY A 149 7.40 2.46 -2.01
C GLY A 149 7.72 3.28 -3.26
N ARG A 150 6.68 3.87 -3.89
CA ARG A 150 6.87 4.71 -5.09
C ARG A 150 7.54 6.06 -4.82
N LEU A 151 7.30 6.65 -3.64
CA LEU A 151 7.87 7.95 -3.29
C LEU A 151 9.33 7.85 -2.86
N SER A 152 9.75 6.71 -2.31
CA SER A 152 11.12 6.48 -1.82
C SER A 152 12.19 6.46 -2.92
N HIS A 153 11.79 6.44 -4.19
CA HIS A 153 12.69 6.61 -5.34
C HIS A 153 13.19 8.05 -5.53
N ARG A 154 12.51 9.05 -4.98
CA ARG A 154 12.80 10.46 -5.34
C ARG A 154 13.95 11.01 -4.49
N PRO A 155 14.84 11.83 -5.08
CA PRO A 155 15.80 12.60 -4.30
C PRO A 155 15.04 13.28 -3.16
N ARG A 156 15.49 13.06 -1.92
CA ARG A 156 14.86 13.69 -0.77
C ARG A 156 14.93 15.20 -0.99
N ASP A 157 13.77 15.84 -1.16
CA ASP A 157 13.65 17.26 -0.82
C ASP A 157 14.22 17.44 0.59
N PRO A 158 14.90 18.57 0.89
CA PRO A 158 15.56 18.76 2.17
C PRO A 158 14.59 18.46 3.33
N PRO A 159 15.07 17.78 4.38
CA PRO A 159 14.20 17.31 5.46
C PRO A 159 13.47 18.48 6.09
N VAL A 160 12.13 18.44 6.03
CA VAL A 160 11.30 19.30 6.87
C VAL A 160 11.58 18.92 8.31
N GLN A 161 12.03 19.89 9.13
CA GLN A 161 12.45 19.67 10.52
C GLN A 161 11.33 19.04 11.38
N GLY A 162 11.66 17.95 12.09
CA GLY A 162 10.79 17.23 13.03
C GLY A 162 11.02 15.70 12.95
N PRO A 163 10.68 14.90 13.98
CA PRO A 163 10.58 13.45 13.80
C PRO A 163 9.59 13.22 12.66
N SER A 164 10.09 12.75 11.52
CA SER A 164 9.30 12.74 10.32
C SER A 164 8.09 11.85 10.58
N ASN A 165 6.89 12.41 10.46
CA ASN A 165 5.61 11.71 10.39
C ASN A 165 5.68 10.44 9.49
N PHE A 166 6.55 10.50 8.47
CA PHE A 166 7.01 9.37 7.68
C PHE A 166 7.45 8.14 8.48
N GLU A 167 8.24 8.30 9.55
CA GLU A 167 8.76 7.21 10.37
C GLU A 167 7.65 6.43 11.08
N ILE A 168 6.65 7.12 11.64
CA ILE A 168 5.50 6.48 12.29
C ILE A 168 4.77 5.59 11.28
N VAL A 169 4.49 6.13 10.10
CA VAL A 169 3.80 5.39 9.03
C VAL A 169 4.64 4.21 8.55
N MET A 170 5.95 4.40 8.38
CA MET A 170 6.85 3.32 7.98
C MET A 170 6.93 2.20 9.01
N ASN A 171 6.99 2.53 10.30
CA ASN A 171 6.96 1.52 11.37
C ASN A 171 5.65 0.73 11.33
N LEU A 172 4.51 1.39 11.10
CA LEU A 172 3.22 0.69 10.94
C LEU A 172 3.22 -0.25 9.73
N ILE A 173 3.70 0.19 8.57
CA ILE A 173 3.80 -0.64 7.36
C ILE A 173 4.68 -1.88 7.61
N MET A 174 5.83 -1.70 8.26
CA MET A 174 6.82 -2.75 8.48
C MET A 174 6.36 -3.79 9.51
N LEU A 175 5.60 -3.36 10.52
CA LEU A 175 5.22 -4.18 11.67
C LEU A 175 3.79 -4.72 11.62
N ASP A 176 2.93 -4.26 10.70
CA ASP A 176 1.54 -4.72 10.62
C ASP A 176 1.40 -6.01 9.81
N ASP A 177 0.96 -7.08 10.45
CA ASP A 177 0.88 -8.43 9.91
C ASP A 177 -0.43 -8.73 9.16
N SER A 178 -1.23 -7.71 8.85
CA SER A 178 -2.42 -7.92 8.02
C SER A 178 -2.01 -8.46 6.66
N ARG A 179 -2.78 -9.43 6.17
CA ARG A 179 -2.54 -10.10 4.89
C ARG A 179 -3.74 -9.92 3.99
N HIS A 180 -3.47 -9.51 2.76
CA HIS A 180 -4.44 -9.59 1.68
C HIS A 180 -4.64 -11.06 1.28
N SER A 181 -5.87 -11.51 0.98
CA SER A 181 -6.18 -12.91 0.62
C SER A 181 -5.62 -13.43 -0.71
N CYS A 182 -4.62 -12.77 -1.30
CA CYS A 182 -4.00 -13.27 -2.53
C CYS A 182 -3.19 -14.55 -2.26
N ARG A 183 -3.09 -15.41 -3.27
CA ARG A 183 -2.37 -16.69 -3.20
C ARG A 183 -0.97 -16.64 -3.80
N CYS A 184 -0.36 -15.46 -3.90
CA CYS A 184 0.92 -15.31 -4.57
C CYS A 184 2.08 -15.80 -3.68
N TYR A 185 3.00 -16.57 -4.26
CA TYR A 185 4.17 -17.08 -3.55
C TYR A 185 5.21 -16.01 -3.18
N CYS A 186 5.04 -14.76 -3.61
CA CYS A 186 5.90 -13.65 -3.18
C CYS A 186 5.76 -13.34 -1.68
N SER A 187 4.62 -13.69 -1.06
CA SER A 187 4.37 -13.53 0.37
C SER A 187 3.42 -14.64 0.85
N PRO A 188 3.92 -15.67 1.56
CA PRO A 188 3.13 -16.82 1.98
C PRO A 188 1.93 -16.41 2.82
N GLY A 189 0.75 -16.92 2.46
CA GLY A 189 -0.52 -16.57 3.12
C GLY A 189 -1.07 -15.19 2.78
N GLY A 190 -0.49 -14.49 1.79
CA GLY A 190 -0.98 -13.20 1.32
C GLY A 190 0.03 -12.07 1.46
N CYS A 191 -0.05 -11.09 0.56
CA CYS A 191 0.76 -9.87 0.62
C CYS A 191 0.48 -9.11 1.91
N THR A 192 1.55 -8.70 2.61
CA THR A 192 1.46 -7.75 3.73
C THR A 192 1.67 -6.31 3.21
N PRO A 193 1.43 -5.27 4.04
CA PRO A 193 1.83 -3.91 3.72
C PRO A 193 3.31 -3.77 3.35
N LEU A 194 4.20 -4.54 4.01
CA LEU A 194 5.64 -4.55 3.73
C LEU A 194 5.94 -5.13 2.33
N ALA A 195 5.37 -6.28 1.98
CA ALA A 195 5.52 -6.86 0.65
C ALA A 195 5.04 -5.89 -0.45
N VAL A 196 3.93 -5.18 -0.23
CA VAL A 196 3.43 -4.16 -1.16
C VAL A 196 4.41 -2.99 -1.27
N PHE A 197 4.90 -2.48 -0.14
CA PHE A 197 5.90 -1.41 -0.09
C PHE A 197 7.16 -1.76 -0.88
N LEU A 198 7.77 -2.91 -0.58
CA LEU A 198 9.00 -3.37 -1.23
C LEU A 198 8.76 -3.63 -2.72
N SER A 199 7.61 -4.21 -3.08
CA SER A 199 7.25 -4.47 -4.47
C SER A 199 7.23 -3.18 -5.28
N GLU A 200 6.61 -2.13 -4.75
CA GLU A 200 6.55 -0.82 -5.42
C GLU A 200 7.89 -0.09 -5.41
N LEU A 201 8.67 -0.17 -4.33
CA LEU A 201 10.02 0.37 -4.24
C LEU A 201 10.91 -0.20 -5.37
N ILE A 202 10.99 -1.53 -5.45
CA ILE A 202 11.79 -2.25 -6.45
C ILE A 202 11.32 -1.92 -7.87
N LYS A 203 9.99 -1.87 -8.11
CA LYS A 203 9.46 -1.52 -9.44
C LYS A 203 9.87 -0.11 -9.86
N THR A 204 9.77 0.86 -8.95
CA THR A 204 10.14 2.23 -9.30
C THR A 204 11.64 2.38 -9.54
N GLN A 205 12.49 1.68 -8.80
CA GLN A 205 13.94 1.71 -9.03
C GLN A 205 14.35 1.00 -10.32
N GLY A 206 13.69 -0.10 -10.69
CA GLY A 206 13.90 -0.76 -11.98
C GLY A 206 13.39 0.06 -13.17
N ALA A 207 12.26 0.77 -13.05
CA ALA A 207 11.68 1.53 -14.16
C ALA A 207 12.53 2.73 -14.65
N PHE A 208 13.51 3.18 -13.86
CA PHE A 208 14.36 4.33 -14.18
C PHE A 208 15.85 3.97 -14.35
N SER A 209 16.26 2.71 -14.23
CA SER A 209 17.67 2.32 -14.37
C SER A 209 17.86 0.88 -14.85
N TYR A 210 18.93 0.65 -15.60
CA TYR A 210 19.30 -0.61 -16.23
C TYR A 210 19.96 -1.63 -15.28
N THR A 211 20.18 -1.34 -13.99
CA THR A 211 21.02 -2.21 -13.12
C THR A 211 20.33 -2.68 -11.82
N GLU A 212 20.48 -3.97 -11.49
CA GLU A 212 19.95 -4.60 -10.27
C GLU A 212 20.51 -4.00 -8.97
N SER A 213 21.73 -3.43 -9.02
CA SER A 213 22.42 -2.81 -7.87
C SER A 213 21.62 -1.67 -7.23
N ILE A 214 20.91 -0.86 -8.01
CA ILE A 214 20.21 0.34 -7.50
C ILE A 214 18.95 -0.04 -6.71
N ALA A 215 18.26 -1.12 -7.11
CA ALA A 215 17.11 -1.63 -6.38
C ALA A 215 17.51 -2.14 -4.97
N ILE A 216 18.70 -2.73 -4.88
CA ILE A 216 19.26 -3.23 -3.61
C ILE A 216 19.68 -2.05 -2.73
N ASP A 217 20.37 -1.06 -3.27
CA ASP A 217 20.80 0.11 -2.51
C ASP A 217 19.62 0.88 -1.91
N GLY A 218 18.51 1.00 -2.65
CA GLY A 218 17.28 1.59 -2.14
C GLY A 218 16.62 0.81 -1.01
N VAL A 219 16.52 -0.51 -1.16
CA VAL A 219 16.03 -1.41 -0.11
C VAL A 219 16.92 -1.32 1.13
N VAL A 220 18.25 -1.32 0.95
CA VAL A 220 19.23 -1.20 2.02
C VAL A 220 19.12 0.15 2.73
N GLU A 221 19.00 1.26 2.00
CA GLU A 221 18.88 2.60 2.59
C GLU A 221 17.65 2.70 3.50
N VAL A 222 16.48 2.28 3.00
CA VAL A 222 15.23 2.31 3.77
C VAL A 222 15.35 1.41 5.00
N LEU A 223 15.78 0.16 4.82
CA LEU A 223 15.83 -0.79 5.93
C LEU A 223 16.91 -0.48 6.96
N SER A 224 18.04 0.10 6.56
CA SER A 224 19.12 0.52 7.48
C SER A 224 18.66 1.66 8.38
N SER A 225 17.77 2.53 7.91
CA SER A 225 17.19 3.59 8.75
C SER A 225 16.21 3.08 9.81
N LEU A 226 15.71 1.84 9.65
CA LEU A 226 14.62 1.27 10.47
C LEU A 226 15.08 0.09 11.36
N SER A 227 16.09 -0.67 10.92
CA SER A 227 16.64 -1.84 11.62
C SER A 227 17.04 -1.60 13.09
N PRO A 228 17.67 -0.47 13.47
CA PRO A 228 18.10 -0.24 14.85
C PRO A 228 16.95 -0.15 15.88
N LYS A 229 15.71 0.09 15.43
CA LYS A 229 14.58 0.39 16.32
C LYS A 229 13.79 -0.84 16.76
N SER A 230 13.95 -1.97 16.06
CA SER A 230 13.21 -3.20 16.36
C SER A 230 13.96 -4.47 15.88
N PRO A 231 15.15 -4.76 16.43
CA PRO A 231 16.02 -5.84 15.93
C PRO A 231 15.33 -7.22 15.90
N GLY A 232 14.52 -7.54 16.92
CA GLY A 232 13.76 -8.79 16.95
C GLY A 232 12.67 -8.88 15.87
N ALA A 233 12.05 -7.76 15.49
CA ALA A 233 11.06 -7.74 14.41
C ALA A 233 11.74 -7.83 13.04
N PHE A 234 12.93 -7.21 12.92
CA PHE A 234 13.74 -7.28 11.71
C PHE A 234 14.07 -8.73 11.35
N GLU A 235 14.68 -9.49 12.26
CA GLU A 235 15.09 -10.87 11.99
C GLU A 235 13.93 -11.84 11.78
N ARG A 236 12.86 -11.70 12.57
CA ARG A 236 11.75 -12.67 12.53
C ARG A 236 10.83 -12.47 11.34
N ARG A 237 10.76 -11.26 10.80
CA ARG A 237 9.72 -10.89 9.83
C ARG A 237 10.24 -10.13 8.64
N ILE A 238 10.90 -8.99 8.86
CA ILE A 238 11.31 -8.10 7.78
C ILE A 238 12.33 -8.80 6.88
N LEU A 239 13.34 -9.43 7.46
CA LEU A 239 14.40 -10.12 6.75
C LEU A 239 13.87 -11.25 5.84
N PRO A 240 13.09 -12.25 6.33
CA PRO A 240 12.53 -13.27 5.46
C PRO A 240 11.67 -12.71 4.33
N GLU A 241 10.88 -11.66 4.60
CA GLU A 241 9.98 -11.07 3.61
C GLU A 241 10.74 -10.31 2.51
N VAL A 242 11.80 -9.58 2.88
CA VAL A 242 12.69 -8.89 1.93
C VAL A 242 13.43 -9.91 1.05
N LEU A 243 14.08 -10.90 1.67
CA LEU A 243 14.82 -11.94 0.94
C LEU A 243 13.91 -12.72 0.01
N ARG A 244 12.69 -13.05 0.46
CA ARG A 244 11.71 -13.73 -0.37
C ARG A 244 11.28 -12.90 -1.55
N LEU A 245 10.92 -11.64 -1.36
CA LEU A 245 10.45 -10.83 -2.48
C LEU A 245 11.54 -10.55 -3.51
N LEU A 246 12.78 -10.28 -3.06
CA LEU A 246 13.93 -10.11 -3.95
C LEU A 246 14.19 -11.40 -4.75
N THR A 247 14.31 -12.53 -4.05
CA THR A 247 14.56 -13.83 -4.68
C THR A 247 13.43 -14.22 -5.63
N PHE A 248 12.16 -14.03 -5.24
CA PHE A 248 10.98 -14.29 -6.06
C PHE A 248 11.06 -13.53 -7.39
N LYS A 249 11.40 -12.24 -7.34
CA LYS A 249 11.52 -11.41 -8.54
C LYS A 249 12.71 -11.82 -9.40
N THR A 250 13.86 -12.14 -8.81
CA THR A 250 15.04 -12.53 -9.58
C THR A 250 14.91 -13.91 -10.23
N LEU A 251 14.15 -14.83 -9.61
CA LEU A 251 13.77 -16.11 -10.22
C LEU A 251 12.76 -15.95 -11.36
N GLY A 252 12.17 -14.76 -11.55
CA GLY A 252 11.20 -14.50 -12.62
C GLY A 252 9.81 -15.11 -12.37
N ILE A 253 9.49 -15.47 -11.12
CA ILE A 253 8.19 -16.09 -10.77
C ILE A 253 7.06 -15.08 -10.98
N THR A 254 5.95 -15.55 -11.54
CA THR A 254 4.83 -14.70 -11.93
C THR A 254 3.99 -14.27 -10.72
N HIS A 255 3.74 -12.96 -10.61
CA HIS A 255 2.90 -12.43 -9.53
C HIS A 255 1.40 -12.71 -9.78
N THR A 256 0.77 -13.50 -8.91
CA THR A 256 -0.69 -13.72 -8.86
C THR A 256 -1.39 -12.85 -7.79
N CYS A 257 -0.76 -11.74 -7.36
CA CYS A 257 -1.31 -10.83 -6.36
C CYS A 257 -2.09 -9.65 -6.97
N ALA A 258 -3.16 -9.24 -6.30
CA ALA A 258 -4.07 -8.20 -6.80
C ALA A 258 -3.43 -6.79 -6.88
N HIS A 259 -2.41 -6.48 -6.05
CA HIS A 259 -1.82 -5.12 -6.03
C HIS A 259 -1.17 -4.70 -7.36
N HIS A 260 -0.72 -5.64 -8.19
CA HIS A 260 -0.06 -5.29 -9.46
C HIS A 260 -1.02 -4.65 -10.47
N LYS A 261 -2.32 -4.97 -10.42
CA LYS A 261 -3.36 -4.40 -11.29
C LYS A 261 -4.01 -3.14 -10.66
N VAL A 262 -4.23 -3.17 -9.35
CA VAL A 262 -4.99 -2.15 -8.57
C VAL A 262 -4.30 -0.79 -8.52
N LEU A 263 -2.97 -0.76 -8.53
CA LEU A 263 -2.22 0.47 -8.34
C LEU A 263 -2.06 1.31 -9.62
N ARG A 264 -2.43 0.74 -10.79
CA ARG A 264 -2.38 1.39 -12.11
C ARG A 264 -3.75 1.87 -12.61
N SER A 265 -4.82 1.10 -12.43
CA SER A 265 -6.17 1.51 -12.84
C SER A 265 -6.91 2.13 -11.65
N ARG A 266 -7.18 3.43 -11.74
CA ARG A 266 -8.00 4.16 -10.77
C ARG A 266 -9.43 3.59 -10.76
N LEU A 267 -9.70 2.56 -9.97
CA LEU A 267 -11.03 2.01 -9.58
C LEU A 267 -11.41 0.60 -10.06
N SER A 268 -10.54 -0.20 -10.69
CA SER A 268 -10.88 -1.62 -10.97
C SER A 268 -10.05 -2.59 -10.12
N PHE A 269 -10.56 -2.89 -8.92
CA PHE A 269 -10.11 -4.07 -8.20
C PHE A 269 -10.69 -5.29 -8.91
N ARG A 270 -9.87 -5.96 -9.72
CA ARG A 270 -10.15 -7.33 -10.14
C ARG A 270 -9.16 -8.23 -9.40
N PRO A 271 -9.65 -9.14 -8.53
CA PRO A 271 -8.84 -10.24 -8.05
C PRO A 271 -8.13 -10.94 -9.22
N PHE A 272 -6.95 -11.49 -8.96
CA PHE A 272 -6.36 -12.43 -9.92
C PHE A 272 -7.27 -13.67 -9.96
N ASP A 273 -7.52 -14.20 -11.16
CA ASP A 273 -8.40 -15.34 -11.29
C ASP A 273 -7.80 -16.56 -10.57
N PRO A 274 -8.56 -17.25 -9.70
CA PRO A 274 -8.02 -18.38 -8.94
C PRO A 274 -7.57 -19.56 -9.80
N GLU A 275 -8.20 -19.78 -10.95
CA GLU A 275 -7.86 -20.86 -11.88
C GLU A 275 -6.58 -20.52 -12.64
N ASP A 276 -6.49 -19.31 -13.21
CA ASP A 276 -5.24 -18.81 -13.83
C ASP A 276 -4.07 -18.85 -12.82
N ALA A 277 -4.33 -18.50 -11.55
CA ALA A 277 -3.28 -18.52 -10.53
C ALA A 277 -2.79 -19.95 -10.26
N GLN A 278 -3.71 -20.91 -10.23
CA GLN A 278 -3.39 -22.32 -9.99
C GLN A 278 -2.57 -22.89 -11.16
N GLU A 279 -2.96 -22.60 -12.40
CA GLU A 279 -2.22 -23.00 -13.60
C GLU A 279 -0.78 -22.48 -13.56
N ILE A 280 -0.59 -21.17 -13.31
CA ILE A 280 0.74 -20.56 -13.15
C ILE A 280 1.54 -21.24 -12.04
N HIS A 281 0.91 -21.57 -10.90
CA HIS A 281 1.61 -22.22 -9.78
C HIS A 281 2.04 -23.65 -10.09
N GLU A 282 1.28 -24.35 -10.93
CA GLU A 282 1.64 -25.68 -11.40
C GLU A 282 2.79 -25.63 -12.42
N GLU A 283 2.74 -24.67 -13.36
CA GLU A 283 3.80 -24.44 -14.34
C GLU A 283 5.13 -24.00 -13.68
N GLU A 284 5.06 -23.12 -12.69
CA GLU A 284 6.23 -22.53 -12.03
C GLU A 284 6.65 -23.29 -10.75
N LYS A 285 6.11 -24.50 -10.52
CA LYS A 285 6.28 -25.27 -9.28
C LYS A 285 7.74 -25.45 -8.85
N ASP A 286 8.62 -25.76 -9.80
CA ASP A 286 10.05 -25.98 -9.51
C ASP A 286 10.74 -24.69 -9.06
N MET A 287 10.43 -23.56 -9.71
CA MET A 287 10.94 -22.25 -9.30
C MET A 287 10.40 -21.84 -7.92
N ILE A 288 9.15 -22.19 -7.62
CA ILE A 288 8.53 -21.94 -6.31
C ILE A 288 9.20 -22.77 -5.20
N GLN A 289 9.51 -24.04 -5.46
CA GLN A 289 10.26 -24.87 -4.50
C GLN A 289 11.68 -24.34 -4.31
N GLU A 290 12.32 -23.89 -5.38
CA GLU A 290 13.63 -23.27 -5.32
C GLU A 290 13.60 -21.97 -4.50
N LEU A 291 12.58 -21.13 -4.66
CA LEU A 291 12.38 -19.95 -3.84
C LEU A 291 12.34 -20.29 -2.34
N ASP A 292 11.55 -21.28 -1.95
CA ASP A 292 11.44 -21.70 -0.55
C ASP A 292 12.79 -22.16 0.02
N TYR A 293 13.52 -22.96 -0.75
CA TYR A 293 14.86 -23.41 -0.39
C TYR A 293 15.84 -22.24 -0.24
N LEU A 294 15.91 -21.35 -1.22
CA LEU A 294 16.83 -20.21 -1.21
C LEU A 294 16.55 -19.25 -0.06
N VAL A 295 15.28 -18.94 0.21
CA VAL A 295 14.89 -18.07 1.34
C VAL A 295 15.32 -18.67 2.67
N LEU A 296 15.14 -19.98 2.86
CA LEU A 296 15.59 -20.69 4.06
C LEU A 296 17.12 -20.60 4.23
N VAL A 297 17.85 -20.85 3.14
CA VAL A 297 19.32 -20.79 3.12
C VAL A 297 19.82 -19.38 3.40
N PHE A 298 19.31 -18.36 2.71
CA PHE A 298 19.74 -16.98 2.90
C PHE A 298 19.42 -16.46 4.30
N THR A 299 18.25 -16.79 4.86
CA THR A 299 17.91 -16.41 6.23
C THR A 299 18.86 -17.05 7.25
N SER A 300 19.26 -18.30 7.02
CA SER A 300 20.21 -19.02 7.88
C SER A 300 21.64 -18.47 7.73
N ASP A 301 22.07 -18.21 6.50
CA ASP A 301 23.38 -17.65 6.20
C ASP A 301 23.52 -16.24 6.79
N TYR A 302 22.49 -15.39 6.70
CA TYR A 302 22.52 -14.05 7.29
C TYR A 302 22.83 -14.12 8.80
N LYS A 303 22.13 -15.00 9.52
CA LYS A 303 22.36 -15.21 10.96
C LYS A 303 23.75 -15.76 11.27
N ARG A 304 24.27 -16.66 10.43
CA ARG A 304 25.57 -17.31 10.61
C ARG A 304 26.73 -16.36 10.32
N LEU A 305 26.62 -15.56 9.27
CA LEU A 305 27.68 -14.67 8.80
C LEU A 305 27.75 -13.38 9.62
N GLY A 306 26.62 -12.91 10.18
CA GLY A 306 26.58 -11.73 11.04
C GLY A 306 26.95 -10.42 10.32
N LEU A 307 26.88 -10.40 8.99
CA LEU A 307 27.22 -9.24 8.18
C LEU A 307 26.16 -8.14 8.30
N PRO A 308 26.53 -6.86 8.13
CA PRO A 308 25.58 -5.79 7.87
C PRO A 308 24.65 -6.16 6.71
N PHE A 309 23.36 -5.86 6.83
CA PHE A 309 22.36 -6.33 5.87
C PHE A 309 22.63 -5.94 4.41
N GLY A 310 23.12 -4.72 4.18
CA GLY A 310 23.48 -4.28 2.83
C GLY A 310 24.71 -4.99 2.25
N GLU A 311 25.70 -5.30 3.09
CA GLU A 311 26.86 -6.10 2.70
C GLU A 311 26.44 -7.53 2.37
N PHE A 312 25.60 -8.13 3.21
CA PHE A 312 25.02 -9.44 2.94
C PHE A 312 24.28 -9.51 1.60
N LEU A 313 23.44 -8.51 1.28
CA LEU A 313 22.71 -8.50 0.01
C LEU A 313 23.66 -8.41 -1.19
N ARG A 314 24.65 -7.50 -1.14
CA ARG A 314 25.57 -7.27 -2.26
C ARG A 314 26.60 -8.38 -2.44
N GLU A 315 27.13 -8.93 -1.36
CA GLU A 315 28.28 -9.83 -1.44
C GLU A 315 27.91 -11.31 -1.32
N HIS A 316 26.80 -11.64 -0.65
CA HIS A 316 26.39 -13.03 -0.46
C HIS A 316 25.16 -13.38 -1.29
N TRP A 317 24.07 -12.62 -1.15
CA TRP A 317 22.83 -12.91 -1.88
C TRP A 317 22.99 -12.73 -3.39
N CYS A 318 23.48 -11.56 -3.86
CA CYS A 318 23.68 -11.28 -5.28
C CYS A 318 24.57 -12.32 -5.95
N ASN A 319 25.77 -12.55 -5.41
CA ASN A 319 26.74 -13.47 -5.99
C ASN A 319 26.17 -14.89 -6.15
N ARG A 320 25.42 -15.37 -5.16
CA ARG A 320 24.82 -16.71 -5.20
C ARG A 320 23.69 -16.81 -6.22
N ILE A 321 22.88 -15.77 -6.36
CA ILE A 321 21.83 -15.71 -7.38
C ILE A 321 22.42 -15.60 -8.79
N VAL A 322 23.44 -14.76 -9.00
CA VAL A 322 24.13 -14.57 -10.29
C VAL A 322 24.85 -15.85 -10.73
N SER A 323 25.65 -16.46 -9.85
CA SER A 323 26.39 -17.69 -10.12
C SER A 323 25.48 -18.85 -10.58
N LYS A 324 24.22 -18.84 -10.13
CA LYS A 324 23.23 -19.84 -10.52
C LYS A 324 22.58 -19.52 -11.86
N SER A 325 22.39 -18.24 -12.19
CA SER A 325 21.93 -17.82 -13.52
C SER A 325 22.91 -18.21 -14.63
N GLU A 326 24.21 -18.23 -14.31
CA GLU A 326 25.30 -18.61 -15.24
C GLU A 326 25.44 -20.15 -15.40
N SER A 327 24.91 -20.93 -14.46
CA SER A 327 24.99 -22.40 -14.44
C SER A 327 23.97 -23.16 -15.30
N LEU A 328 23.19 -22.46 -16.15
CA LEU A 328 22.42 -23.11 -17.21
C LEU A 328 23.38 -23.89 -18.12
N SER A 329 23.09 -25.17 -18.40
CA SER A 329 24.00 -26.00 -19.21
C SER A 329 24.10 -25.45 -20.64
N GLU A 330 25.24 -25.70 -21.30
CA GLU A 330 25.42 -25.29 -22.69
C GLU A 330 24.34 -25.89 -23.61
N GLU A 331 23.79 -27.08 -23.29
CA GLU A 331 22.64 -27.65 -23.99
C GLU A 331 21.36 -26.82 -23.81
N GLN A 332 21.10 -26.27 -22.62
CA GLN A 332 19.94 -25.41 -22.38
C GLN A 332 20.08 -24.06 -23.10
N LYS A 333 21.29 -23.51 -23.19
CA LYS A 333 21.59 -22.30 -23.96
C LYS A 333 21.42 -22.54 -25.47
N HIS A 334 21.86 -23.70 -25.96
CA HIS A 334 21.73 -24.11 -27.36
C HIS A 334 20.25 -24.31 -27.76
N GLN A 335 19.45 -24.96 -26.91
CA GLN A 335 18.02 -25.14 -27.17
C GLN A 335 17.25 -23.81 -27.24
N ILE A 336 17.62 -22.81 -26.43
CA ILE A 336 16.97 -21.48 -26.47
C ILE A 336 17.37 -20.70 -27.74
N GLN A 337 18.61 -20.86 -28.21
CA GLN A 337 19.09 -20.25 -29.45
C GLN A 337 18.45 -20.89 -30.71
N GLU A 338 18.16 -22.19 -30.68
CA GLU A 338 17.47 -22.89 -31.79
C GLU A 338 16.04 -22.40 -32.03
N ILE A 339 15.39 -21.79 -31.03
CA ILE A 339 14.03 -21.22 -31.14
C ILE A 339 14.09 -19.76 -31.62
N GLY A 340 15.27 -19.24 -31.99
CA GLY A 340 15.46 -17.90 -32.56
C GLY A 340 15.56 -16.77 -31.54
N VAL A 341 15.74 -17.09 -30.25
CA VAL A 341 15.92 -16.09 -29.18
C VAL A 341 17.40 -15.76 -29.05
N ILE A 342 17.78 -14.52 -29.41
CA ILE A 342 19.12 -14.00 -29.14
C ILE A 342 19.20 -13.63 -27.67
N LEU A 343 19.98 -14.41 -26.91
CA LEU A 343 20.25 -14.12 -25.50
C LEU A 343 21.47 -13.18 -25.39
N GLU A 344 21.24 -11.88 -25.34
CA GLU A 344 22.23 -10.94 -24.79
C GLU A 344 22.17 -11.00 -23.26
N TRP A 345 23.01 -11.87 -22.70
CA TRP A 345 23.15 -12.04 -21.25
C TRP A 345 24.02 -10.92 -20.67
N THR A 346 23.40 -9.83 -20.23
CA THR A 346 23.95 -9.05 -19.12
C THR A 346 23.02 -9.17 -17.91
N VAL A 347 23.61 -9.12 -16.71
CA VAL A 347 22.96 -9.11 -15.38
C VAL A 347 21.83 -8.06 -15.28
N GLU A 348 21.76 -7.15 -16.24
CA GLU A 348 20.84 -6.02 -16.36
C GLU A 348 19.42 -6.39 -16.84
N SER A 349 19.20 -7.61 -17.36
CA SER A 349 17.99 -7.93 -18.14
C SER A 349 16.83 -8.60 -17.39
N ARG A 350 17.03 -9.26 -16.24
CA ARG A 350 16.00 -10.15 -15.64
C ARG A 350 14.95 -9.48 -14.74
N LEU A 351 15.25 -8.38 -14.06
CA LEU A 351 14.22 -7.66 -13.29
C LEU A 351 13.20 -6.90 -14.17
N MET A 352 13.44 -6.82 -15.49
CA MET A 352 12.66 -6.03 -16.46
C MET A 352 11.71 -6.88 -17.34
N GLN A 353 11.94 -8.20 -17.45
CA GLN A 353 11.19 -9.09 -18.34
C GLN A 353 10.43 -10.18 -17.55
N GLY A 354 9.41 -9.78 -16.80
CA GLY A 354 8.26 -10.67 -16.57
C GLY A 354 7.39 -10.71 -17.83
N PRO A 355 6.53 -11.72 -18.03
CA PRO A 355 5.72 -11.85 -19.24
C PRO A 355 4.79 -10.63 -19.40
N TRP A 356 5.20 -9.70 -20.26
CA TRP A 356 4.35 -8.65 -20.79
C TRP A 356 3.49 -9.28 -21.88
N ILE A 357 2.37 -9.89 -21.52
CA ILE A 357 1.29 -10.03 -22.48
C ILE A 357 0.77 -8.61 -22.72
N ILE A 358 1.32 -7.94 -23.73
CA ILE A 358 0.68 -6.81 -24.38
C ILE A 358 -0.53 -7.40 -25.10
N LEU A 359 -1.65 -7.51 -24.39
CA LEU A 359 -2.95 -7.55 -25.05
C LEU A 359 -3.12 -6.16 -25.64
N ASN A 360 -2.80 -6.04 -26.93
CA ASN A 360 -3.19 -4.89 -27.73
C ASN A 360 -4.71 -4.73 -27.61
N ASP A 361 -5.11 -3.48 -27.42
CA ASP A 361 -6.49 -3.03 -27.26
C ASP A 361 -7.47 -3.68 -28.24
N PHE A 362 -8.58 -4.20 -27.68
CA PHE A 362 -9.91 -4.20 -28.29
C PHE A 362 -10.96 -3.90 -27.22
#